data_AF-A0A662IGH5-F1
#
_entry.id   AF-A0A662IGH5-F1
#
_cell.length_a   1.000
_cell.length_b   1.000
_cell.length_c   1.000
_cell.angle_alpha   90.00
_cell.angle_beta   90.00
_cell.angle_gamma   90.00
#
_symmetry.space_group_name_H-M   'P 1'
#
loop_
_entity.id
_entity.type
_entity.pdbx_description
1 polymer ?
#
loop_
_entity_poly.entity_id
_entity_poly.type
_entity_poly.pdbx_seq_one_letter_code
_entity_poly.pdbx_strand_id
1 'polypeptide(L)'
;MHVLKHKHAIWFIYTTLILTYAIVCKLWLISEAINNPILYVQGAKPVAKSAYYSIKDISTLWSPILSIPEPATPPCVLVVAWVYALPSNVSWIIREAFLPFIGGVLLSIFMLLFMKNSFHDRPCNDKLALFAAFVSGFIYETILLSPWVDIWIKGFRALLPLTLIFLMLTLSKLDNVPSLIILSMLTGLSLVSLYDIRIILASIALMFVLTVIYVLSNKTKIYETYSLNKRLVLVFIVIVAITFILRVVPNMIIMDPKISNPFGGIKTLTLPVIVGHYDLVSVLGLPFPLLKNIKIAHAISILFIAFALGHILLSKHSRELRRVTLILILVLIFTASSIYNSSPLKIIQQSLVKMAILDINIGVLFRTPRFFTMINYVILSMLIGLSAYIIASDLKQKVFKNIFLTLLLSFIASLAYINVYANNSDISPPWQKACSLPRYYYD
;
A
#
# COMPACT_ATOMS: atom_id res chain seq x y z
N MET A 1 21.03 23.38 -17.30
CA MET A 1 21.81 22.56 -16.34
C MET A 1 21.46 22.82 -14.87
N HIS A 2 21.39 24.09 -14.41
CA HIS A 2 21.03 24.44 -13.01
C HIS A 2 19.64 23.94 -12.56
N VAL A 3 18.62 23.98 -13.43
CA VAL A 3 17.25 23.54 -13.10
C VAL A 3 17.15 22.02 -12.90
N LEU A 4 17.89 21.23 -13.69
CA LEU A 4 17.99 19.77 -13.49
C LEU A 4 18.68 19.45 -12.15
N LYS A 5 19.80 20.11 -11.83
CA LYS A 5 20.49 19.96 -10.54
C LYS A 5 19.57 20.25 -9.35
N HIS A 6 18.74 21.29 -9.43
CA HIS A 6 17.80 21.64 -8.36
C HIS A 6 16.66 20.60 -8.19
N LYS A 7 16.10 20.06 -9.27
CA LYS A 7 15.07 19.01 -9.19
C LYS A 7 15.60 17.73 -8.56
N HIS A 8 16.81 17.32 -8.94
CA HIS A 8 17.48 16.16 -8.34
C HIS A 8 17.80 16.39 -6.86
N ALA A 9 18.23 17.60 -6.48
CA ALA A 9 18.48 17.94 -5.08
C ALA A 9 17.21 17.87 -4.23
N ILE A 10 16.06 18.39 -4.70
CA ILE A 10 14.78 18.27 -3.98
C ILE A 10 14.39 16.80 -3.80
N TRP A 11 14.51 16.00 -4.87
CA TRP A 11 14.21 14.57 -4.79
C TRP A 11 15.10 13.85 -3.79
N PHE A 12 16.39 14.16 -3.78
CA PHE A 12 17.34 13.61 -2.82
C PHE A 12 16.96 14.00 -1.38
N ILE A 13 16.56 15.25 -1.13
CA ILE A 13 16.08 15.69 0.19
C ILE A 13 14.82 14.91 0.60
N TYR A 14 13.88 14.70 -0.33
CA TYR A 14 12.66 13.95 -0.03
C TYR A 14 12.92 12.47 0.25
N THR A 15 13.75 11.81 -0.56
CA THR A 15 14.08 10.39 -0.31
C THR A 15 14.88 10.23 0.98
N THR A 16 15.79 11.15 1.29
CA THR A 16 16.54 11.12 2.56
C THR A 16 15.64 11.37 3.77
N LEU A 17 14.65 12.26 3.70
CA LEU A 17 13.68 12.48 4.78
C LEU A 17 12.81 11.23 5.03
N ILE A 18 12.27 10.62 3.97
CA ILE A 18 11.50 9.36 4.03
C ILE A 18 12.37 8.27 4.66
N LEU A 19 13.59 8.07 4.17
CA LEU A 19 14.53 7.08 4.71
C LEU A 19 14.85 7.33 6.20
N THR A 20 15.15 8.57 6.57
CA THR A 20 15.46 8.93 7.95
C THR A 20 14.29 8.62 8.87
N TYR A 21 13.07 8.92 8.42
CA TYR A 21 11.87 8.62 9.19
C TYR A 21 11.64 7.11 9.38
N ALA A 22 11.85 6.29 8.34
CA ALA A 22 11.82 4.83 8.47
C ALA A 22 12.84 4.30 9.48
N ILE A 23 14.07 4.82 9.45
CA ILE A 23 15.13 4.46 10.40
C ILE A 23 14.70 4.80 11.82
N VAL A 24 14.26 6.04 12.07
CA VAL A 24 13.83 6.51 13.41
C VAL A 24 12.67 5.67 13.95
N CYS A 25 11.69 5.31 13.11
CA CYS A 25 10.56 4.47 13.52
C CYS A 25 10.97 3.05 13.91
N LYS A 26 12.11 2.54 13.42
CA LYS A 26 12.56 1.16 13.63
C LYS A 26 13.94 1.09 14.30
N LEU A 27 14.33 2.14 15.03
CA LEU A 27 15.61 2.19 15.75
C LEU A 27 15.79 1.02 16.71
N TRP A 28 14.74 0.62 17.44
CA TRP A 28 14.79 -0.56 18.31
C TRP A 28 15.24 -1.82 17.56
N LEU A 29 14.71 -2.05 16.36
CA LEU A 29 15.03 -3.23 15.55
C LEU A 29 16.48 -3.19 15.06
N ILE A 30 16.97 -2.01 14.68
CA ILE A 30 18.35 -1.81 14.25
C ILE A 30 19.30 -2.03 15.44
N SER A 31 18.97 -1.47 16.61
CA SER A 31 19.74 -1.66 17.85
C SER A 31 19.81 -3.13 18.23
N GLU A 32 18.68 -3.83 18.19
CA GLU A 32 18.60 -5.25 18.54
C GLU A 32 19.33 -6.15 17.52
N ALA A 33 19.30 -5.78 16.23
CA ALA A 33 20.02 -6.48 15.17
C ALA A 33 21.55 -6.37 15.28
N ILE A 34 22.04 -5.28 15.86
CA ILE A 34 23.47 -5.06 16.13
C ILE A 34 23.90 -5.89 17.35
N ASN A 35 23.06 -5.92 18.39
CA ASN A 35 23.42 -6.53 19.68
C ASN A 35 23.23 -8.06 19.71
N ASN A 36 22.32 -8.61 18.89
CA ASN A 36 21.99 -10.03 18.91
C ASN A 36 22.21 -10.71 17.55
N PRO A 37 22.82 -11.91 17.50
CA PRO A 37 23.08 -12.60 16.24
C PRO A 37 21.82 -13.19 15.58
N ILE A 38 20.76 -13.43 16.36
CA ILE A 38 19.48 -13.95 15.84
C ILE A 38 18.32 -13.19 16.51
N LEU A 39 17.60 -12.42 15.70
CA LEU A 39 16.33 -11.79 16.05
C LEU A 39 15.15 -12.74 15.76
N TYR A 40 14.28 -12.97 16.75
CA TYR A 40 13.02 -13.68 16.57
C TYR A 40 11.83 -12.76 16.88
N VAL A 41 11.16 -12.23 15.85
CA VAL A 41 9.91 -11.47 16.02
C VAL A 41 8.78 -12.43 16.35
N GLN A 42 8.24 -12.36 17.58
CA GLN A 42 7.07 -13.15 17.98
C GLN A 42 5.88 -12.75 17.10
N GLY A 43 5.31 -13.72 16.41
CA GLY A 43 4.11 -13.59 15.58
C GLY A 43 3.78 -14.96 15.02
N ALA A 44 2.49 -15.33 15.00
CA ALA A 44 2.05 -16.68 14.62
C ALA A 44 2.76 -17.19 13.34
N LYS A 45 3.26 -18.43 13.43
CA LYS A 45 4.06 -19.20 12.45
C LYS A 45 4.30 -18.49 11.11
N PRO A 46 5.57 -18.26 10.73
CA PRO A 46 5.91 -17.79 9.41
C PRO A 46 5.24 -18.59 8.30
N VAL A 47 4.73 -17.91 7.27
CA VAL A 47 4.24 -18.58 6.05
C VAL A 47 5.38 -19.35 5.38
N ALA A 48 6.64 -18.94 5.61
CA ALA A 48 7.86 -19.69 5.36
C ALA A 48 8.77 -19.51 6.59
N LYS A 49 9.25 -20.62 7.21
CA LYS A 49 10.27 -20.55 8.28
C LYS A 49 11.37 -19.61 7.79
N SER A 50 11.66 -18.53 8.53
CA SER A 50 12.89 -17.77 8.30
C SER A 50 14.02 -18.77 8.44
N ALA A 51 14.77 -18.96 7.35
CA ALA A 51 15.86 -19.90 7.39
C ALA A 51 16.99 -19.24 8.19
N TYR A 52 17.39 -19.90 9.27
CA TYR A 52 18.41 -19.40 10.19
C TYR A 52 19.78 -19.59 9.54
N TYR A 53 20.22 -18.61 8.73
CA TYR A 53 21.54 -18.67 8.09
C TYR A 53 22.44 -17.55 8.59
N SER A 54 23.70 -17.88 8.84
CA SER A 54 24.75 -16.91 9.14
C SER A 54 25.28 -16.28 7.85
N ILE A 55 25.84 -15.06 7.93
CA ILE A 55 26.40 -14.33 6.78
C ILE A 55 27.53 -15.12 6.08
N LYS A 56 28.27 -15.96 6.82
CA LYS A 56 29.39 -16.75 6.27
C LYS A 56 28.91 -17.90 5.38
N ASP A 57 27.68 -18.37 5.55
CA ASP A 57 27.17 -19.56 4.86
C ASP A 57 26.42 -19.23 3.56
N ILE A 58 26.24 -17.94 3.25
CA ILE A 58 25.46 -17.48 2.10
C ILE A 58 26.07 -18.05 0.80
N SER A 59 27.38 -17.98 0.59
CA SER A 59 28.01 -18.43 -0.67
C SER A 59 27.90 -19.94 -0.91
N THR A 60 27.79 -20.74 0.16
CA THR A 60 27.73 -22.21 0.09
C THR A 60 26.30 -22.77 0.08
N LEU A 61 25.29 -21.96 0.46
CA LEU A 61 23.89 -22.39 0.59
C LEU A 61 22.97 -21.98 -0.57
N TRP A 62 23.46 -21.23 -1.58
CA TRP A 62 22.64 -20.92 -2.77
C TRP A 62 22.17 -22.17 -3.51
N SER A 63 23.06 -23.16 -3.67
CA SER A 63 22.74 -24.39 -4.40
C SER A 63 21.68 -25.23 -3.68
N PRO A 64 21.79 -25.49 -2.36
CA PRO A 64 20.76 -26.20 -1.60
C PRO A 64 19.41 -25.47 -1.56
N ILE A 65 19.39 -24.13 -1.38
CA ILE A 65 18.15 -23.35 -1.29
C ILE A 65 17.39 -23.37 -2.63
N LEU A 66 18.10 -23.31 -3.74
CA LEU A 66 17.53 -23.44 -5.09
C LEU A 66 17.17 -24.88 -5.46
N SER A 67 17.75 -25.88 -4.79
CA SER A 67 17.52 -27.30 -5.04
C SER A 67 16.52 -27.95 -4.08
N ILE A 68 16.06 -27.24 -3.04
CA ILE A 68 14.93 -27.71 -2.22
C ILE A 68 13.72 -27.73 -3.15
N PRO A 69 13.05 -28.89 -3.33
CA PRO A 69 11.74 -28.93 -3.97
C PRO A 69 10.82 -28.10 -3.06
N GLU A 70 10.51 -26.87 -3.47
CA GLU A 70 9.82 -25.88 -2.64
C GLU A 70 8.52 -26.45 -2.03
N PRO A 71 8.13 -26.00 -0.82
CA PRO A 71 6.78 -26.23 -0.36
C PRO A 71 5.81 -25.51 -1.31
N ALA A 72 4.73 -26.18 -1.72
CA ALA A 72 3.43 -25.73 -2.26
C ALA A 72 3.12 -24.22 -2.51
N THR A 73 4.05 -23.39 -2.93
CA THR A 73 3.87 -21.99 -3.29
C THR A 73 4.66 -21.68 -4.55
N PRO A 74 4.04 -21.07 -5.57
CA PRO A 74 4.66 -20.94 -6.88
C PRO A 74 5.91 -20.03 -6.87
N PRO A 75 6.88 -20.28 -7.76
CA PRO A 75 8.16 -19.58 -7.84
C PRO A 75 8.06 -18.06 -8.10
N CYS A 76 6.87 -17.53 -8.47
CA CYS A 76 6.63 -16.10 -8.70
C CYS A 76 6.45 -15.25 -7.43
N VAL A 77 6.59 -15.82 -6.22
CA VAL A 77 6.52 -15.11 -4.92
C VAL A 77 7.86 -14.39 -4.56
N LEU A 78 8.76 -14.30 -5.55
CA LEU A 78 10.17 -13.90 -5.46
C LEU A 78 10.49 -12.73 -4.51
N VAL A 79 9.93 -11.53 -4.64
CA VAL A 79 10.57 -10.37 -3.98
C VAL A 79 10.57 -10.46 -2.44
N VAL A 80 9.46 -10.86 -1.82
CA VAL A 80 9.38 -10.98 -0.35
C VAL A 80 9.90 -12.34 0.14
N ALA A 81 9.76 -13.39 -0.67
CA ALA A 81 10.30 -14.71 -0.35
C ALA A 81 11.83 -14.71 -0.28
N TRP A 82 12.48 -13.97 -1.17
CA TRP A 82 13.94 -13.86 -1.23
C TRP A 82 14.54 -13.04 -0.09
N VAL A 83 13.75 -12.17 0.55
CA VAL A 83 14.17 -11.51 1.80
C VAL A 83 14.45 -12.55 2.89
N TYR A 84 13.77 -13.71 2.88
CA TYR A 84 14.03 -14.81 3.82
C TYR A 84 15.26 -15.65 3.48
N ALA A 85 15.89 -15.44 2.31
CA ALA A 85 17.20 -16.04 2.00
C ALA A 85 18.36 -15.29 2.68
N LEU A 86 18.11 -14.09 3.19
CA LEU A 86 19.07 -13.30 3.94
C LEU A 86 19.06 -13.69 5.43
N PRO A 87 20.16 -13.45 6.17
CA PRO A 87 20.22 -13.67 7.62
C PRO A 87 19.04 -13.02 8.33
N SER A 88 18.53 -13.66 9.39
CA SER A 88 17.30 -13.25 10.09
C SER A 88 17.27 -11.74 10.37
N ASN A 89 18.35 -11.19 10.95
CA ASN A 89 18.45 -9.78 11.31
C ASN A 89 18.30 -8.84 10.10
N VAL A 90 18.98 -9.16 9.00
CA VAL A 90 18.93 -8.37 7.75
C VAL A 90 17.56 -8.49 7.10
N SER A 91 16.97 -9.69 7.11
CA SER A 91 15.63 -9.93 6.57
C SER A 91 14.57 -9.08 7.28
N TRP A 92 14.66 -8.94 8.60
CA TRP A 92 13.75 -8.15 9.41
C TRP A 92 13.90 -6.64 9.15
N ILE A 93 15.13 -6.14 9.06
CA ILE A 93 15.39 -4.73 8.72
C ILE A 93 14.84 -4.40 7.33
N ILE A 94 15.09 -5.26 6.35
CA ILE A 94 14.57 -5.07 4.99
C ILE A 94 13.04 -5.05 5.00
N ARG A 95 12.42 -5.97 5.74
CA ARG A 95 10.97 -6.10 5.77
C ARG A 95 10.25 -4.99 6.52
N GLU A 96 10.74 -4.60 7.70
CA GLU A 96 10.06 -3.66 8.60
C GLU A 96 10.46 -2.20 8.40
N ALA A 97 11.62 -1.92 7.81
CA ALA A 97 12.09 -0.55 7.56
C ALA A 97 12.23 -0.25 6.05
N PHE A 98 12.95 -1.10 5.31
CA PHE A 98 13.29 -0.78 3.91
C PHE A 98 12.11 -0.92 2.95
N LEU A 99 11.27 -1.95 3.10
CA LEU A 99 10.07 -2.11 2.26
C LEU A 99 9.07 -0.96 2.47
N PRO A 100 8.71 -0.54 3.70
CA PRO A 100 7.90 0.66 3.91
C PRO A 100 8.47 1.93 3.26
N PHE A 101 9.79 2.15 3.39
CA PHE A 101 10.51 3.23 2.71
C PHE A 101 10.30 3.17 1.18
N ILE A 102 10.56 2.02 0.57
CA ILE A 102 10.33 1.82 -0.88
C ILE A 102 8.87 2.10 -1.24
N GLY A 103 7.92 1.64 -0.43
CA GLY A 103 6.50 1.86 -0.65
C GLY A 103 6.12 3.35 -0.69
N GLY A 104 6.68 4.16 0.21
CA GLY A 104 6.51 5.62 0.20
C GLY A 104 7.10 6.30 -1.04
N VAL A 105 8.30 5.89 -1.44
CA VAL A 105 8.95 6.39 -2.66
C VAL A 105 8.15 6.02 -3.91
N LEU A 106 7.73 4.75 -4.03
CA LEU A 106 6.92 4.28 -5.15
C LEU A 106 5.58 5.03 -5.20
N LEU A 107 4.92 5.28 -4.07
CA LEU A 107 3.69 6.06 -4.09
C LEU A 107 3.93 7.52 -4.50
N SER A 108 5.06 8.12 -4.12
CA SER A 108 5.44 9.46 -4.60
C SER A 108 5.59 9.48 -6.13
N ILE A 109 6.27 8.47 -6.70
CA ILE A 109 6.43 8.32 -8.16
C ILE A 109 5.07 8.12 -8.83
N PHE A 110 4.23 7.23 -8.28
CA PHE A 110 2.87 7.01 -8.75
C PHE A 110 2.07 8.31 -8.78
N MET A 111 2.13 9.13 -7.72
CA MET A 111 1.39 10.39 -7.66
C MET A 111 1.82 11.39 -8.73
N LEU A 112 3.12 11.45 -9.05
CA LEU A 112 3.59 12.31 -10.14
C LEU A 112 3.07 11.84 -11.50
N LEU A 113 3.11 10.54 -11.76
CA LEU A 113 2.56 9.96 -12.98
C LEU A 113 1.05 10.18 -13.06
N PHE A 114 0.35 9.99 -11.95
CA PHE A 114 -1.09 10.21 -11.86
C PHE A 114 -1.46 11.66 -12.16
N MET A 115 -0.77 12.63 -11.54
CA MET A 115 -1.01 14.05 -11.80
C MET A 115 -0.67 14.43 -13.23
N LYS A 116 0.43 13.90 -13.79
CA LYS A 116 0.82 14.16 -15.18
C LYS A 116 -0.20 13.62 -16.18
N ASN A 117 -0.66 12.39 -15.98
CA ASN A 117 -1.59 11.72 -16.90
C ASN A 117 -3.04 12.20 -16.73
N SER A 118 -3.44 12.61 -15.52
CA SER A 118 -4.83 13.04 -15.27
C SER A 118 -5.04 14.53 -15.57
N PHE A 119 -3.99 15.35 -15.55
CA PHE A 119 -4.10 16.82 -15.68
C PHE A 119 -3.30 17.38 -16.88
N HIS A 120 -3.34 16.69 -18.02
CA HIS A 120 -2.59 16.98 -19.24
C HIS A 120 -2.66 18.45 -19.73
N ASP A 121 -3.76 19.16 -19.47
CA ASP A 121 -4.07 20.47 -20.08
C ASP A 121 -3.50 21.69 -19.32
N ARG A 122 -2.74 21.54 -18.23
CA ARG A 122 -2.20 22.69 -17.46
C ARG A 122 -0.68 22.69 -17.32
N PRO A 123 -0.04 23.87 -17.27
CA PRO A 123 1.32 24.00 -16.76
C PRO A 123 1.30 23.64 -15.27
N CYS A 124 1.48 22.36 -14.98
CA CYS A 124 1.62 21.88 -13.61
C CYS A 124 2.88 22.53 -13.05
N ASN A 125 2.75 23.28 -11.95
CA ASN A 125 3.94 23.82 -11.29
C ASN A 125 4.72 22.64 -10.73
N ASP A 126 5.81 22.27 -11.41
CA ASP A 126 6.64 21.11 -11.08
C ASP A 126 7.01 21.05 -9.59
N LYS A 127 7.25 22.20 -8.94
CA LYS A 127 7.58 22.27 -7.52
C LYS A 127 6.40 21.87 -6.63
N LEU A 128 5.19 22.30 -6.97
CA LEU A 128 3.98 21.95 -6.23
C LEU A 128 3.58 20.50 -6.46
N ALA A 129 3.74 20.00 -7.69
CA ALA A 129 3.53 18.58 -7.99
C ALA A 129 4.50 17.68 -7.21
N LEU A 130 5.78 18.06 -7.14
CA LEU A 130 6.77 17.36 -6.31
C LEU A 130 6.41 17.37 -4.83
N PHE A 131 5.97 18.52 -4.29
CA PHE A 131 5.54 18.62 -2.90
C PHE A 131 4.31 17.75 -2.61
N ALA A 132 3.30 17.78 -3.47
CA ALA A 132 2.08 16.97 -3.34
C ALA A 132 2.37 15.47 -3.40
N ALA A 133 3.27 15.06 -4.30
CA ALA A 133 3.72 13.68 -4.42
C ALA A 133 4.47 13.22 -3.16
N PHE A 134 5.37 14.05 -2.65
CA PHE A 134 6.08 13.79 -1.39
C PHE A 134 5.11 13.64 -0.22
N VAL A 135 4.16 14.56 -0.05
CA VAL A 135 3.18 14.51 1.03
C VAL A 135 2.37 13.21 0.96
N SER A 136 1.91 12.81 -0.23
CA SER A 136 1.25 11.51 -0.38
C SER A 136 2.17 10.36 0.00
N GLY A 137 3.36 10.26 -0.60
CA GLY A 137 4.30 9.16 -0.29
C GLY A 137 4.64 9.04 1.19
N PHE A 138 4.85 10.17 1.86
CA PHE A 138 5.16 10.24 3.28
C PHE A 138 3.99 9.76 4.17
N ILE A 139 2.75 10.12 3.83
CA ILE A 139 1.57 9.63 4.54
C ILE A 139 1.43 8.11 4.37
N TYR A 140 1.65 7.60 3.16
CA TYR A 140 1.60 6.16 2.92
C TYR A 140 2.69 5.37 3.64
N GLU A 141 3.92 5.89 3.65
CA GLU A 141 5.00 5.32 4.44
C GLU A 141 4.66 5.31 5.94
N THR A 142 4.12 6.42 6.46
CA THR A 142 3.65 6.53 7.84
C THR A 142 2.60 5.48 8.18
N ILE A 143 1.68 5.18 7.25
CA ILE A 143 0.71 4.09 7.39
C ILE A 143 1.43 2.74 7.47
N LEU A 144 2.41 2.47 6.59
CA LEU A 144 3.14 1.20 6.54
C LEU A 144 4.04 0.96 7.76
N LEU A 145 4.69 2.02 8.27
CA LEU A 145 5.59 1.96 9.44
C LEU A 145 4.85 1.80 10.77
N SER A 146 3.53 1.96 10.76
CA SER A 146 2.70 1.73 11.93
C SER A 146 2.93 0.34 12.53
N PRO A 147 3.02 0.23 13.86
CA PRO A 147 3.00 -1.07 14.51
C PRO A 147 1.66 -1.78 14.24
N TRP A 148 0.54 -1.08 14.18
CA TRP A 148 -0.79 -1.70 14.03
C TRP A 148 -1.04 -2.38 12.67
N VAL A 149 -0.17 -2.16 11.70
CA VAL A 149 -0.23 -2.90 10.43
C VAL A 149 0.41 -4.28 10.61
N ASP A 150 -0.29 -5.32 10.17
CA ASP A 150 0.18 -6.70 10.19
C ASP A 150 1.50 -6.85 9.43
N ILE A 151 2.55 -7.31 10.14
CA ILE A 151 3.91 -7.53 9.66
C ILE A 151 3.92 -8.39 8.38
N TRP A 152 3.00 -9.36 8.26
CA TRP A 152 2.89 -10.25 7.09
C TRP A 152 2.44 -9.53 5.82
N ILE A 153 1.73 -8.42 5.97
CA ILE A 153 1.08 -7.72 4.86
C ILE A 153 1.85 -6.44 4.50
N LYS A 154 2.69 -5.89 5.40
CA LYS A 154 3.49 -4.68 5.15
C LYS A 154 4.33 -4.75 3.88
N GLY A 155 5.10 -5.83 3.69
CA GLY A 155 5.96 -6.00 2.53
C GLY A 155 5.19 -6.05 1.21
N PHE A 156 4.07 -6.79 1.18
CA PHE A 156 3.23 -6.86 -0.01
C PHE A 156 2.47 -5.55 -0.26
N ARG A 157 2.05 -4.84 0.79
CA ARG A 157 1.45 -3.50 0.65
C ARG A 157 2.43 -2.50 0.07
N ALA A 158 3.70 -2.52 0.48
CA ALA A 158 4.72 -1.65 -0.07
C ALA A 158 4.91 -1.81 -1.59
N LEU A 159 4.60 -2.98 -2.15
CA LEU A 159 4.68 -3.25 -3.59
C LEU A 159 3.41 -2.83 -4.35
N LEU A 160 2.29 -2.57 -3.68
CA LEU A 160 1.04 -2.16 -4.34
C LEU A 160 1.21 -0.91 -5.21
N PRO A 161 1.90 0.18 -4.78
CA PRO A 161 2.12 1.33 -5.65
C PRO A 161 2.84 0.98 -6.97
N LEU A 162 3.67 -0.06 -7.00
CA LEU A 162 4.33 -0.51 -8.23
C LEU A 162 3.30 -1.00 -9.28
N THR A 163 2.27 -1.73 -8.85
CA THR A 163 1.20 -2.20 -9.75
C THR A 163 0.46 -1.01 -10.36
N LEU A 164 0.21 0.02 -9.56
CA LEU A 164 -0.46 1.24 -9.99
C LEU A 164 0.43 2.09 -10.93
N ILE A 165 1.75 2.10 -10.73
CA ILE A 165 2.70 2.73 -11.65
C ILE A 165 2.63 2.06 -13.03
N PHE A 166 2.72 0.72 -13.08
CA PHE A 166 2.66 0.01 -14.35
C PHE A 166 1.30 0.20 -15.05
N LEU A 167 0.20 0.23 -14.30
CA LEU A 167 -1.10 0.59 -14.85
C LEU A 167 -1.07 2.00 -15.47
N MET A 168 -0.60 3.01 -14.74
CA MET A 168 -0.55 4.40 -15.24
C MET A 168 0.33 4.53 -16.48
N LEU A 169 1.46 3.82 -16.52
CA LEU A 169 2.32 3.78 -17.70
C LEU A 169 1.61 3.11 -18.89
N THR A 170 0.85 2.03 -18.63
CA THR A 170 0.05 1.34 -19.65
C THR A 170 -1.00 2.30 -20.24
N LEU A 171 -1.72 3.02 -19.36
CA LEU A 171 -2.72 4.01 -19.76
C LEU A 171 -2.11 5.17 -20.58
N SER A 172 -0.89 5.60 -20.24
CA SER A 172 -0.19 6.66 -21.00
C SER A 172 0.32 6.23 -22.37
N LYS A 173 0.43 4.92 -22.64
CA LYS A 173 0.98 4.37 -23.89
C LYS A 173 -0.06 3.57 -24.69
N LEU A 174 -1.33 3.97 -24.61
CA LEU A 174 -2.42 3.30 -25.32
C LEU A 174 -2.22 3.26 -26.85
N ASP A 175 -1.47 4.20 -27.43
CA ASP A 175 -1.24 4.27 -28.87
C ASP A 175 -0.24 3.26 -29.42
N ASN A 176 0.64 2.73 -28.56
CA ASN A 176 1.72 1.85 -28.98
C ASN A 176 1.48 0.41 -28.46
N VAL A 177 0.90 -0.42 -29.32
CA VAL A 177 0.46 -1.80 -29.04
C VAL A 177 1.54 -2.68 -28.39
N PRO A 178 2.79 -2.79 -28.90
CA PRO A 178 3.81 -3.62 -28.24
C PRO A 178 4.14 -3.11 -26.83
N SER A 179 4.23 -1.78 -26.63
CA SER A 179 4.49 -1.23 -25.30
C SER A 179 3.32 -1.44 -24.34
N LEU A 180 2.08 -1.41 -24.86
CA LEU A 180 0.86 -1.70 -24.11
C LEU A 180 0.83 -3.15 -23.64
N ILE A 181 1.20 -4.10 -24.51
CA ILE A 181 1.29 -5.52 -24.14
C ILE A 181 2.36 -5.71 -23.08
N ILE A 182 3.58 -5.17 -23.26
CA ILE A 182 4.66 -5.33 -22.28
C ILE A 182 4.28 -4.73 -20.90
N LEU A 183 3.70 -3.52 -20.87
CA LEU A 183 3.33 -2.87 -19.62
C LEU A 183 2.12 -3.52 -18.94
N SER A 184 1.15 -4.02 -19.70
CA SER A 184 0.07 -4.84 -19.15
C SER A 184 0.59 -6.17 -18.62
N MET A 185 1.61 -6.76 -19.25
CA MET A 185 2.30 -7.93 -18.73
C MET A 185 2.98 -7.67 -17.39
N LEU A 186 3.74 -6.58 -17.28
CA LEU A 186 4.36 -6.15 -16.03
C LEU A 186 3.34 -5.83 -14.94
N THR A 187 2.19 -5.25 -15.31
CA THR A 187 1.08 -5.01 -14.38
C THR A 187 0.53 -6.33 -13.84
N GLY A 188 0.28 -7.33 -14.70
CA GLY A 188 -0.14 -8.66 -14.29
C GLY A 188 0.88 -9.36 -13.38
N LEU A 189 2.17 -9.33 -13.74
CA LEU A 189 3.26 -9.88 -12.93
C LEU A 189 3.34 -9.23 -11.55
N SER A 190 3.24 -7.89 -11.50
CA SER A 190 3.26 -7.14 -10.25
C SER A 190 2.05 -7.45 -9.35
N LEU A 191 0.92 -7.83 -9.94
CA LEU A 191 -0.28 -8.20 -9.18
C LEU A 191 -0.14 -9.61 -8.59
N VAL A 192 0.50 -10.53 -9.30
CA VAL A 192 0.82 -11.87 -8.79
C VAL A 192 1.81 -11.81 -7.61
N SER A 193 2.74 -10.85 -7.60
CA SER A 193 3.74 -10.72 -6.54
C SER A 193 3.19 -10.25 -5.19
N LEU A 194 1.96 -9.71 -5.14
CA LEU A 194 1.29 -9.27 -3.92
C LEU A 194 0.87 -10.42 -2.98
N TYR A 195 0.91 -11.68 -3.46
CA TYR A 195 0.67 -12.94 -2.74
C TYR A 195 -0.70 -13.11 -2.04
N ASP A 196 -1.12 -12.19 -1.17
CA ASP A 196 -2.38 -12.25 -0.45
C ASP A 196 -3.55 -11.82 -1.34
N ILE A 197 -4.52 -12.72 -1.48
CA ILE A 197 -5.67 -12.57 -2.37
C ILE A 197 -6.55 -11.34 -2.06
N ARG A 198 -6.57 -10.88 -0.80
CA ARG A 198 -7.30 -9.66 -0.42
C ARG A 198 -6.60 -8.41 -0.94
N ILE A 199 -5.27 -8.41 -0.97
CA ILE A 199 -4.45 -7.32 -1.52
C ILE A 199 -4.61 -7.29 -3.04
N ILE A 200 -4.57 -8.46 -3.66
CA ILE A 200 -4.82 -8.64 -5.08
C ILE A 200 -6.19 -8.07 -5.47
N LEU A 201 -7.26 -8.47 -4.77
CA LEU A 201 -8.61 -8.00 -5.05
C LEU A 201 -8.74 -6.48 -4.82
N ALA A 202 -8.15 -5.95 -3.74
CA ALA A 202 -8.14 -4.51 -3.48
C ALA A 202 -7.39 -3.73 -4.58
N SER A 203 -6.30 -4.30 -5.09
CA SER A 203 -5.53 -3.72 -6.19
C SER A 203 -6.33 -3.71 -7.49
N ILE A 204 -7.05 -4.79 -7.81
CA ILE A 204 -7.96 -4.83 -8.97
C ILE A 204 -9.04 -3.75 -8.85
N ALA A 205 -9.64 -3.59 -7.67
CA ALA A 205 -10.64 -2.54 -7.44
C ALA A 205 -10.04 -1.13 -7.63
N LEU A 206 -8.83 -0.87 -7.11
CA LEU A 206 -8.11 0.39 -7.32
C LEU A 206 -7.79 0.63 -8.80
N MET A 207 -7.34 -0.40 -9.53
CA MET A 207 -7.07 -0.31 -10.95
C MET A 207 -8.31 0.06 -11.76
N PHE A 208 -9.48 -0.48 -11.39
CA PHE A 208 -10.74 -0.13 -12.00
C PHE A 208 -11.10 1.33 -11.74
N VAL A 209 -11.03 1.79 -10.48
CA VAL A 209 -11.27 3.19 -10.10
C VAL A 209 -10.37 4.14 -10.88
N LEU A 210 -9.07 3.84 -10.98
CA LEU A 210 -8.10 4.66 -11.70
C LEU A 210 -8.34 4.66 -13.22
N THR A 211 -8.73 3.53 -13.81
CA THR A 211 -9.11 3.46 -15.22
C THR A 211 -10.36 4.31 -15.50
N VAL A 212 -11.37 4.26 -14.63
CA VAL A 212 -12.57 5.11 -14.72
C VAL A 212 -12.19 6.59 -14.64
N ILE A 213 -11.33 6.96 -13.69
CA ILE A 213 -10.80 8.32 -13.57
C ILE A 213 -10.09 8.74 -14.87
N TYR A 214 -9.22 7.89 -15.42
CA TYR A 214 -8.50 8.16 -16.65
C TYR A 214 -9.44 8.41 -17.83
N VAL A 215 -10.43 7.54 -18.04
CA VAL A 215 -11.43 7.67 -19.10
C VAL A 215 -12.25 8.96 -18.95
N LEU A 216 -12.64 9.32 -17.72
CA LEU A 216 -13.44 10.52 -17.46
C LEU A 216 -12.63 11.83 -17.52
N SER A 217 -11.32 11.76 -17.30
CA SER A 217 -10.42 12.92 -17.38
C SER A 217 -9.99 13.19 -18.82
N ASN A 218 -9.86 12.14 -19.64
CA ASN A 218 -9.44 12.28 -21.02
C ASN A 218 -10.62 12.76 -21.89
N LYS A 219 -10.50 13.97 -22.47
CA LYS A 219 -11.52 14.56 -23.36
C LYS A 219 -11.45 13.97 -24.76
N THR A 220 -11.51 12.65 -24.90
CA THR A 220 -11.48 12.02 -26.22
C THR A 220 -12.81 12.19 -26.94
N LYS A 221 -12.76 12.37 -28.27
CA LYS A 221 -13.97 12.47 -29.10
C LYS A 221 -14.68 11.11 -29.15
N ILE A 222 -15.97 11.09 -29.43
CA ILE A 222 -16.84 9.88 -29.41
C ILE A 222 -16.28 8.72 -30.28
N TYR A 223 -15.60 9.01 -31.39
CA TYR A 223 -14.95 7.99 -32.23
C TYR A 223 -13.66 7.41 -31.62
N GLU A 224 -12.92 8.18 -30.84
CA GLU A 224 -11.73 7.73 -30.10
C GLU A 224 -12.11 6.91 -28.87
N THR A 225 -13.31 7.12 -28.29
CA THR A 225 -13.78 6.30 -27.17
C THR A 225 -13.97 4.82 -27.53
N TYR A 226 -14.37 4.50 -28.77
CA TYR A 226 -14.54 3.10 -29.18
C TYR A 226 -13.19 2.36 -29.34
N SER A 227 -12.19 3.01 -29.94
CA SER A 227 -10.84 2.45 -30.05
C SER A 227 -10.15 2.37 -28.69
N LEU A 228 -10.37 3.35 -27.82
CA LEU A 228 -9.89 3.37 -26.44
C LEU A 228 -10.49 2.22 -25.62
N ASN A 229 -11.80 1.96 -25.74
CA ASN A 229 -12.45 0.84 -25.06
C ASN A 229 -11.88 -0.51 -25.51
N LYS A 230 -11.64 -0.72 -26.81
CA LYS A 230 -11.00 -1.94 -27.31
C LYS A 230 -9.59 -2.14 -26.72
N ARG A 231 -8.80 -1.06 -26.65
CA ARG A 231 -7.44 -1.11 -26.08
C ARG A 231 -7.44 -1.35 -24.58
N LEU A 232 -8.38 -0.75 -23.84
CA LEU A 232 -8.55 -1.04 -22.40
C LEU A 232 -8.98 -2.49 -22.17
N VAL A 233 -9.91 -3.01 -22.96
CA VAL A 233 -10.31 -4.42 -22.91
C VAL A 233 -9.10 -5.33 -23.16
N LEU A 234 -8.27 -5.03 -24.17
CA LEU A 234 -7.03 -5.76 -24.42
C LEU A 234 -6.09 -5.74 -23.20
N VAL A 235 -5.90 -4.58 -22.57
CA VAL A 235 -5.07 -4.45 -21.35
C VAL A 235 -5.60 -5.37 -20.25
N PHE A 236 -6.91 -5.34 -19.98
CA PHE A 236 -7.50 -6.18 -18.94
C PHE A 236 -7.41 -7.68 -19.28
N ILE A 237 -7.60 -8.06 -20.54
CA ILE A 237 -7.46 -9.45 -20.99
C ILE A 237 -6.03 -9.95 -20.73
N VAL A 238 -5.00 -9.17 -21.09
CA VAL A 238 -3.60 -9.55 -20.87
C VAL A 238 -3.29 -9.71 -19.38
N ILE A 239 -3.74 -8.75 -18.55
CA ILE A 239 -3.55 -8.81 -17.09
C ILE A 239 -4.24 -10.04 -16.50
N VAL A 240 -5.49 -10.30 -16.88
CA VAL A 240 -6.26 -11.46 -16.41
C VAL A 240 -5.60 -12.77 -16.87
N ALA A 241 -5.17 -12.86 -18.13
CA ALA A 241 -4.51 -14.05 -18.65
C ALA A 241 -3.24 -14.41 -17.84
N ILE A 242 -2.37 -13.44 -17.60
CA ILE A 242 -1.12 -13.67 -16.85
C ILE A 242 -1.39 -14.03 -15.40
N THR A 243 -2.30 -13.29 -14.76
CA THR A 243 -2.63 -13.55 -13.35
C THR A 243 -3.29 -14.92 -13.19
N PHE A 244 -4.14 -15.33 -14.13
CA PHE A 244 -4.73 -16.66 -14.19
C PHE A 244 -3.66 -17.75 -14.41
N ILE A 245 -2.82 -17.60 -15.43
CA ILE A 245 -1.77 -18.59 -15.77
C ILE A 245 -0.74 -18.74 -14.64
N LEU A 246 -0.33 -17.66 -13.99
CA LEU A 246 0.73 -17.70 -12.98
C LEU A 246 0.20 -17.98 -11.56
N ARG A 247 -1.09 -17.75 -11.29
CA ARG A 247 -1.66 -17.90 -9.93
C ARG A 247 -2.72 -18.97 -9.83
N VAL A 248 -3.63 -19.06 -10.79
CA VAL A 248 -4.78 -19.98 -10.72
C VAL A 248 -4.37 -21.36 -11.21
N VAL A 249 -3.73 -21.44 -12.38
CA VAL A 249 -3.33 -22.72 -12.98
C VAL A 249 -2.39 -23.54 -12.08
N PRO A 250 -1.31 -22.99 -11.50
CA PRO A 250 -0.41 -23.79 -10.66
C PRO A 250 -1.09 -24.25 -9.38
N ASN A 251 -1.96 -23.42 -8.81
CA ASN A 251 -2.74 -23.79 -7.63
C ASN A 251 -3.77 -24.87 -7.93
N MET A 252 -4.37 -24.91 -9.13
CA MET A 252 -5.27 -25.97 -9.56
C MET A 252 -4.53 -27.30 -9.81
N ILE A 253 -3.33 -27.26 -10.40
CA ILE A 253 -2.53 -28.46 -10.68
C ILE A 253 -2.07 -29.17 -9.39
N ILE A 254 -1.85 -28.41 -8.31
CA ILE A 254 -1.44 -28.95 -6.99
C ILE A 254 -2.65 -29.46 -6.17
N MET A 255 -3.89 -29.26 -6.63
CA MET A 255 -5.08 -29.81 -5.97
C MET A 255 -5.14 -31.33 -6.16
N ASP A 256 -4.61 -32.08 -5.20
CA ASP A 256 -4.87 -33.52 -5.11
C ASP A 256 -6.39 -33.72 -4.87
N PRO A 257 -7.12 -34.46 -5.73
CA PRO A 257 -8.58 -34.60 -5.67
C PRO A 257 -9.10 -35.23 -4.37
N LYS A 258 -8.21 -35.73 -3.49
CA LYS A 258 -8.55 -36.28 -2.17
C LYS A 258 -8.57 -35.25 -1.04
N ILE A 259 -8.21 -33.99 -1.28
CA ILE A 259 -8.20 -32.95 -0.26
C ILE A 259 -9.60 -32.33 -0.18
N SER A 260 -10.25 -32.46 0.98
CA SER A 260 -11.60 -31.94 1.30
C SER A 260 -11.76 -30.41 1.20
N ASN A 261 -10.72 -29.72 0.74
CA ASN A 261 -10.66 -28.29 0.53
C ASN A 261 -9.77 -28.02 -0.68
N PRO A 262 -10.32 -27.94 -1.91
CA PRO A 262 -9.53 -27.72 -3.13
C PRO A 262 -8.69 -26.44 -3.03
N PHE A 263 -9.17 -25.42 -2.33
CA PHE A 263 -8.38 -24.22 -2.02
C PHE A 263 -7.45 -24.36 -0.81
N GLY A 264 -7.22 -25.55 -0.25
CA GLY A 264 -6.38 -25.79 0.93
C GLY A 264 -4.91 -25.39 0.74
N GLY A 265 -4.41 -25.37 -0.51
CA GLY A 265 -3.11 -24.78 -0.87
C GLY A 265 -3.11 -23.25 -0.85
N ILE A 266 -4.26 -22.62 -1.10
CA ILE A 266 -4.53 -21.23 -0.73
C ILE A 266 -4.88 -21.24 0.75
N LYS A 267 -3.89 -21.54 1.62
CA LYS A 267 -3.99 -21.62 3.10
C LYS A 267 -5.25 -20.88 3.53
N THR A 268 -6.30 -21.62 3.87
CA THR A 268 -7.50 -21.07 4.47
C THR A 268 -7.03 -20.31 5.67
N LEU A 269 -6.83 -19.00 5.48
CA LEU A 269 -6.19 -18.07 6.38
C LEU A 269 -7.17 -17.86 7.53
N THR A 270 -7.32 -18.87 8.38
CA THR A 270 -7.67 -18.74 9.78
C THR A 270 -6.48 -18.07 10.49
N LEU A 271 -6.10 -16.88 10.02
CA LEU A 271 -5.31 -15.94 10.83
C LEU A 271 -6.30 -15.08 11.62
N PRO A 272 -5.94 -14.76 12.87
CA PRO A 272 -6.87 -14.34 13.90
C PRO A 272 -7.63 -13.10 13.43
N VAL A 273 -8.95 -13.21 13.56
CA VAL A 273 -9.89 -12.14 13.39
C VAL A 273 -9.47 -11.03 14.36
N ILE A 274 -8.89 -9.94 13.87
CA ILE A 274 -8.87 -8.70 14.64
C ILE A 274 -10.28 -8.15 14.55
N VAL A 275 -11.14 -8.65 15.46
CA VAL A 275 -12.39 -8.00 15.85
C VAL A 275 -11.98 -6.75 16.61
N GLY A 276 -11.60 -5.71 15.88
CA GLY A 276 -11.34 -4.39 16.43
C GLY A 276 -12.61 -3.55 16.39
N HIS A 277 -12.84 -2.72 17.41
CA HIS A 277 -13.64 -1.52 17.22
C HIS A 277 -12.83 -0.58 16.34
N TYR A 278 -13.35 -0.27 15.15
CA TYR A 278 -12.70 0.66 14.22
C TYR A 278 -13.27 2.05 14.46
N ASP A 279 -12.47 2.90 15.10
CA ASP A 279 -12.76 4.33 15.20
C ASP A 279 -12.71 4.96 13.79
N LEU A 280 -13.39 6.10 13.62
CA LEU A 280 -13.53 6.77 12.32
C LEU A 280 -12.18 6.97 11.61
N VAL A 281 -11.15 7.34 12.37
CA VAL A 281 -9.79 7.59 11.85
C VAL A 281 -9.11 6.28 11.40
N SER A 282 -9.31 5.19 12.12
CA SER A 282 -8.79 3.86 11.73
C SER A 282 -9.52 3.29 10.52
N VAL A 283 -10.83 3.57 10.39
CA VAL A 283 -11.62 3.24 9.20
C VAL A 283 -11.08 3.95 7.95
N LEU A 284 -10.68 5.21 8.07
CA LEU A 284 -10.05 5.97 6.98
C LEU A 284 -8.65 5.45 6.62
N GLY A 285 -8.14 4.46 7.34
CA GLY A 285 -6.83 3.91 7.09
C GLY A 285 -5.72 4.73 7.76
N LEU A 286 -5.95 5.31 8.93
CA LEU A 286 -4.85 5.86 9.71
C LEU A 286 -4.50 4.94 10.88
N PRO A 287 -3.20 4.83 11.21
CA PRO A 287 -2.73 3.94 12.26
C PRO A 287 -2.94 4.54 13.65
N PHE A 288 -4.18 4.86 14.01
CA PHE A 288 -4.49 5.31 15.36
C PHE A 288 -4.90 4.13 16.22
N PRO A 289 -4.18 3.86 17.32
CA PRO A 289 -4.69 2.95 18.32
C PRO A 289 -5.82 3.60 19.12
N LEU A 290 -6.64 2.76 19.73
CA LEU A 290 -7.58 3.06 20.82
C LEU A 290 -6.84 3.50 22.11
N LEU A 291 -5.77 4.29 22.01
CA LEU A 291 -5.05 4.78 23.18
C LEU A 291 -5.74 6.03 23.72
N LYS A 292 -6.39 5.87 24.89
CA LYS A 292 -7.02 6.95 25.67
C LYS A 292 -6.14 8.20 25.85
N ASN A 293 -4.81 8.06 25.77
CA ASN A 293 -3.84 9.12 26.06
C ASN A 293 -3.49 10.00 24.85
N ILE A 294 -3.96 9.67 23.64
CA ILE A 294 -3.53 10.36 22.41
C ILE A 294 -4.72 11.08 21.72
N LYS A 295 -5.64 11.62 22.54
CA LYS A 295 -6.83 12.35 22.08
C LYS A 295 -6.49 13.59 21.23
N ILE A 296 -5.39 14.29 21.56
CA ILE A 296 -4.95 15.50 20.86
C ILE A 296 -4.55 15.17 19.42
N ALA A 297 -3.75 14.14 19.22
CA ALA A 297 -3.35 13.70 17.88
C ALA A 297 -4.54 13.22 17.04
N HIS A 298 -5.47 12.52 17.67
CA HIS A 298 -6.69 12.07 17.02
C HIS A 298 -7.55 13.27 16.58
N ALA A 299 -7.70 14.28 17.44
CA ALA A 299 -8.41 15.52 17.14
C ALA A 299 -7.72 16.31 16.02
N ILE A 300 -6.39 16.47 16.07
CA ILE A 300 -5.58 17.09 15.01
C ILE A 300 -5.80 16.36 13.68
N SER A 301 -5.86 15.03 13.70
CA SER A 301 -6.05 14.21 12.50
C SER A 301 -7.44 14.37 11.90
N ILE A 302 -8.48 14.32 12.72
CA ILE A 302 -9.86 14.57 12.26
C ILE A 302 -9.96 15.98 11.69
N LEU A 303 -9.42 16.98 12.39
CA LEU A 303 -9.50 18.36 11.96
C LEU A 303 -8.72 18.59 10.66
N PHE A 304 -7.55 17.97 10.50
CA PHE A 304 -6.79 17.99 9.26
C PHE A 304 -7.54 17.34 8.10
N ILE A 305 -8.08 16.14 8.30
CA ILE A 305 -8.83 15.43 7.26
C ILE A 305 -10.07 16.22 6.87
N ALA A 306 -10.82 16.75 7.84
CA ALA A 306 -12.00 17.57 7.59
C ALA A 306 -11.64 18.85 6.83
N PHE A 307 -10.56 19.53 7.23
CA PHE A 307 -10.07 20.73 6.53
C PHE A 307 -9.62 20.41 5.11
N ALA A 308 -8.83 19.34 4.91
CA ALA A 308 -8.34 18.92 3.61
C ALA A 308 -9.48 18.53 2.65
N LEU A 309 -10.40 17.66 3.11
CA LEU A 309 -11.55 17.22 2.31
C LEU A 309 -12.54 18.36 2.05
N GLY A 310 -12.83 19.18 3.07
CA GLY A 310 -13.71 20.33 2.95
C GLY A 310 -13.17 21.36 1.95
N HIS A 311 -11.86 21.63 2.00
CA HIS A 311 -11.23 22.54 1.04
C HIS A 311 -11.21 21.96 -0.37
N ILE A 312 -10.95 20.65 -0.53
CA ILE A 312 -11.04 20.00 -1.85
C ILE A 312 -12.45 20.20 -2.44
N LEU A 313 -13.50 19.99 -1.65
CA LEU A 313 -14.89 20.12 -2.09
C LEU A 313 -15.28 21.55 -2.47
N LEU A 314 -14.76 22.54 -1.74
CA LEU A 314 -15.09 23.96 -1.93
C LEU A 314 -14.18 24.68 -2.95
N SER A 315 -13.04 24.08 -3.32
CA SER A 315 -12.09 24.70 -4.24
C SER A 315 -12.70 24.94 -5.63
N LYS A 316 -12.45 26.14 -6.20
CA LYS A 316 -12.90 26.53 -7.55
C LYS A 316 -11.83 26.19 -8.60
N HIS A 317 -11.27 24.98 -8.54
CA HIS A 317 -10.28 24.52 -9.52
C HIS A 317 -10.92 23.93 -10.78
N SER A 318 -10.09 23.46 -11.72
CA SER A 318 -10.57 22.90 -12.99
C SER A 318 -11.65 21.84 -12.78
N ARG A 319 -12.60 21.78 -13.72
CA ARG A 319 -13.66 20.78 -13.74
C ARG A 319 -13.12 19.36 -13.67
N GLU A 320 -11.98 19.09 -14.29
CA GLU A 320 -11.26 17.80 -14.23
C GLU A 320 -10.77 17.48 -12.83
N LEU A 321 -9.98 18.37 -12.20
CA LEU A 321 -9.45 18.14 -10.86
C LEU A 321 -10.58 17.89 -9.87
N ARG A 322 -11.65 18.70 -9.96
CA ARG A 322 -12.84 18.51 -9.13
C ARG A 322 -13.51 17.16 -9.35
N ARG A 323 -13.67 16.72 -10.60
CA ARG A 323 -14.24 15.39 -10.93
C ARG A 323 -13.38 14.26 -10.36
N VAL A 324 -12.07 14.31 -10.59
CA VAL A 324 -11.11 13.31 -10.09
C VAL A 324 -11.17 13.24 -8.57
N THR A 325 -11.12 14.37 -7.88
CA THR A 325 -11.19 14.41 -6.42
C THR A 325 -12.53 13.93 -5.89
N LEU A 326 -13.65 14.24 -6.56
CA LEU A 326 -14.97 13.77 -6.15
C LEU A 326 -15.10 12.25 -6.26
N ILE A 327 -14.58 11.65 -7.34
CA ILE A 327 -14.59 10.19 -7.50
C ILE A 327 -13.78 9.54 -6.38
N LEU A 328 -12.58 10.06 -6.09
CA LEU A 328 -11.75 9.53 -5.01
C LEU A 328 -12.43 9.67 -3.64
N ILE A 329 -13.05 10.82 -3.35
CA ILE A 329 -13.80 11.04 -2.10
C ILE A 329 -15.00 10.09 -2.01
N LEU A 330 -15.75 9.90 -3.10
CA LEU A 330 -16.90 9.00 -3.13
C LEU A 330 -16.48 7.57 -2.83
N VAL A 331 -15.41 7.09 -3.48
CA VAL A 331 -14.88 5.73 -3.22
C VAL A 331 -14.42 5.62 -1.78
N LEU A 332 -13.65 6.59 -1.25
CA LEU A 332 -13.17 6.59 0.13
C LEU A 332 -14.33 6.52 1.14
N ILE A 333 -15.34 7.36 0.97
CA ILE A 333 -16.51 7.39 1.86
C ILE A 333 -17.27 6.08 1.76
N PHE A 334 -17.46 5.52 0.56
CA PHE A 334 -18.16 4.26 0.36
C PHE A 334 -17.45 3.09 1.06
N THR A 335 -16.15 2.95 0.85
CA THR A 335 -15.35 1.87 1.46
C THR A 335 -15.18 2.06 2.97
N ALA A 336 -14.98 3.30 3.45
CA ALA A 336 -14.96 3.61 4.88
C ALA A 336 -16.30 3.29 5.56
N SER A 337 -17.40 3.76 4.99
CA SER A 337 -18.75 3.55 5.52
C SER A 337 -19.18 2.08 5.48
N SER A 338 -18.61 1.27 4.59
CA SER A 338 -18.86 -0.18 4.58
C SER A 338 -18.24 -0.90 5.79
N ILE A 339 -17.19 -0.34 6.40
CA ILE A 339 -16.51 -0.93 7.57
C ILE A 339 -17.03 -0.34 8.88
N TYR A 340 -17.34 0.96 8.90
CA TYR A 340 -17.60 1.69 10.14
C TYR A 340 -18.79 1.09 10.90
N ASN A 341 -18.59 0.80 12.18
CA ASN A 341 -19.55 0.02 12.96
C ASN A 341 -20.92 0.68 13.07
N SER A 342 -20.97 2.00 13.11
CA SER A 342 -22.19 2.80 13.26
C SER A 342 -22.76 3.28 11.92
N SER A 343 -22.20 2.84 10.79
CA SER A 343 -22.66 3.24 9.46
C SER A 343 -23.79 2.33 8.96
N PRO A 344 -24.83 2.88 8.30
CA PRO A 344 -25.87 2.06 7.65
C PRO A 344 -25.32 1.22 6.48
N LEU A 345 -24.22 1.66 5.85
CA LEU A 345 -23.59 0.92 4.74
C LEU A 345 -22.83 -0.33 5.20
N LYS A 346 -22.72 -0.58 6.51
CA LYS A 346 -22.13 -1.81 7.06
C LYS A 346 -22.83 -3.08 6.60
N ILE A 347 -24.10 -2.98 6.21
CA ILE A 347 -24.87 -4.08 5.60
C ILE A 347 -24.12 -4.67 4.39
N ILE A 348 -23.41 -3.84 3.62
CA ILE A 348 -22.64 -4.29 2.44
C ILE A 348 -21.54 -5.27 2.87
N GLN A 349 -20.75 -4.93 3.89
CA GLN A 349 -19.74 -5.85 4.42
C GLN A 349 -20.39 -7.12 4.98
N GLN A 350 -21.49 -6.99 5.73
CA GLN A 350 -22.20 -8.14 6.28
C GLN A 350 -22.72 -9.09 5.20
N SER A 351 -23.21 -8.56 4.08
CA SER A 351 -23.64 -9.34 2.91
C SER A 351 -22.46 -10.05 2.25
N LEU A 352 -21.34 -9.35 2.04
CA LEU A 352 -20.12 -9.94 1.47
C LEU A 352 -19.56 -11.08 2.35
N VAL A 353 -19.65 -10.96 3.68
CA VAL A 353 -19.22 -11.99 4.63
C VAL A 353 -20.05 -13.28 4.54
N LYS A 354 -21.29 -13.20 4.06
CA LYS A 354 -22.19 -14.35 3.87
C LYS A 354 -22.07 -14.99 2.48
N MET A 355 -21.25 -14.43 1.59
CA MET A 355 -21.16 -14.89 0.20
C MET A 355 -20.49 -16.26 0.10
N ALA A 356 -21.13 -17.18 -0.62
CA ALA A 356 -20.59 -18.47 -1.01
C ALA A 356 -20.78 -18.68 -2.51
N ILE A 357 -19.81 -19.31 -3.17
CA ILE A 357 -19.91 -19.73 -4.57
C ILE A 357 -19.66 -21.23 -4.60
N LEU A 358 -20.60 -22.01 -5.15
CA LEU A 358 -20.49 -23.47 -5.26
C LEU A 358 -20.13 -24.11 -3.89
N ASP A 359 -20.85 -23.72 -2.83
CA ASP A 359 -20.63 -24.13 -1.43
C ASP A 359 -19.28 -23.74 -0.80
N ILE A 360 -18.46 -22.98 -1.51
CA ILE A 360 -17.19 -22.45 -1.01
C ILE A 360 -17.42 -21.07 -0.37
N ASN A 361 -17.09 -20.95 0.91
CA ASN A 361 -17.27 -19.71 1.68
C ASN A 361 -16.21 -18.66 1.33
N ILE A 362 -16.49 -17.85 0.30
CA ILE A 362 -15.65 -16.72 -0.12
C ILE A 362 -15.76 -15.54 0.84
N GLY A 363 -16.85 -15.48 1.62
CA GLY A 363 -17.07 -14.46 2.64
C GLY A 363 -15.96 -14.33 3.67
N VAL A 364 -15.13 -15.38 3.87
CA VAL A 364 -13.90 -15.33 4.68
C VAL A 364 -12.97 -14.18 4.29
N LEU A 365 -12.91 -13.80 3.01
CA LEU A 365 -12.06 -12.70 2.52
C LEU A 365 -12.49 -11.32 3.08
N PHE A 366 -13.77 -11.17 3.38
CA PHE A 366 -14.40 -9.91 3.80
C PHE A 366 -14.68 -9.84 5.31
N ARG A 367 -14.44 -10.93 6.05
CA ARG A 367 -14.57 -10.97 7.52
C ARG A 367 -13.66 -9.97 8.22
N THR A 368 -12.50 -9.70 7.61
CA THR A 368 -11.58 -8.65 8.07
C THR A 368 -11.71 -7.41 7.18
N PRO A 369 -11.61 -6.19 7.73
CA PRO A 369 -11.66 -4.97 6.91
C PRO A 369 -10.34 -4.72 6.16
N ARG A 370 -9.43 -5.70 6.09
CA ARG A 370 -8.14 -5.60 5.41
C ARG A 370 -8.29 -5.23 3.92
N PHE A 371 -9.32 -5.76 3.26
CA PHE A 371 -9.66 -5.41 1.87
C PHE A 371 -10.00 -3.92 1.73
N PHE A 372 -10.97 -3.44 2.51
CA PHE A 372 -11.45 -2.06 2.43
C PHE A 372 -10.43 -1.04 2.95
N THR A 373 -9.78 -1.32 4.08
CA THR A 373 -8.72 -0.46 4.63
C THR A 373 -7.56 -0.30 3.66
N MET A 374 -7.25 -1.33 2.86
CA MET A 374 -6.22 -1.22 1.84
C MET A 374 -6.55 -0.20 0.74
N ILE A 375 -7.79 -0.21 0.28
CA ILE A 375 -8.29 0.78 -0.68
C ILE A 375 -8.21 2.18 -0.03
N ASN A 376 -8.64 2.30 1.24
CA ASN A 376 -8.62 3.56 1.97
C ASN A 376 -7.22 4.13 2.14
N TYR A 377 -6.21 3.31 2.47
CA TYR A 377 -4.83 3.76 2.65
C TYR A 377 -4.30 4.49 1.41
N VAL A 378 -4.50 3.90 0.23
CA VAL A 378 -4.03 4.48 -1.04
C VAL A 378 -4.81 5.75 -1.36
N ILE A 379 -6.15 5.69 -1.33
CA ILE A 379 -6.99 6.82 -1.72
C ILE A 379 -6.85 8.00 -0.75
N LEU A 380 -6.80 7.75 0.56
CA LEU A 380 -6.58 8.80 1.55
C LEU A 380 -5.24 9.50 1.32
N SER A 381 -4.18 8.72 1.08
CA SER A 381 -2.86 9.25 0.77
C SER A 381 -2.88 10.12 -0.50
N MET A 382 -3.53 9.66 -1.57
CA MET A 382 -3.70 10.43 -2.80
C MET A 382 -4.45 11.75 -2.53
N LEU A 383 -5.55 11.70 -1.77
CA LEU A 383 -6.37 12.87 -1.45
C LEU A 383 -5.60 13.89 -0.60
N ILE A 384 -4.80 13.45 0.37
CA ILE A 384 -3.97 14.36 1.17
C ILE A 384 -2.91 15.03 0.26
N GLY A 385 -2.26 14.28 -0.63
CA GLY A 385 -1.34 14.86 -1.62
C GLY A 385 -2.03 15.87 -2.55
N LEU A 386 -3.21 15.54 -3.09
CA LEU A 386 -4.00 16.45 -3.92
C LEU A 386 -4.46 17.68 -3.13
N SER A 387 -4.82 17.54 -1.86
CA SER A 387 -5.17 18.68 -1.00
C SER A 387 -4.01 19.64 -0.88
N ALA A 388 -2.79 19.12 -0.68
CA ALA A 388 -1.58 19.93 -0.60
C ALA A 388 -1.32 20.69 -1.92
N TYR A 389 -1.54 20.04 -3.07
CA TYR A 389 -1.46 20.69 -4.39
C TYR A 389 -2.49 21.81 -4.55
N ILE A 390 -3.76 21.51 -4.28
CA ILE A 390 -4.90 22.44 -4.43
C ILE A 390 -4.70 23.65 -3.52
N ILE A 391 -4.42 23.43 -2.25
CA ILE A 391 -4.32 24.48 -1.25
C ILE A 391 -3.09 25.35 -1.50
N ALA A 392 -1.95 24.76 -1.84
CA ALA A 392 -0.74 25.51 -2.15
C ALA A 392 -0.82 26.31 -3.47
N SER A 393 -1.70 25.90 -4.39
CA SER A 393 -1.91 26.59 -5.68
C SER A 393 -2.99 27.68 -5.64
N ASP A 394 -4.03 27.54 -4.80
CA ASP A 394 -5.20 28.44 -4.77
C ASP A 394 -4.98 29.66 -3.84
N LEU A 395 -4.12 29.52 -2.83
CA LEU A 395 -3.99 30.54 -1.78
C LEU A 395 -3.14 31.75 -2.18
N LYS A 396 -3.82 32.79 -2.67
CA LYS A 396 -3.28 34.16 -2.75
C LYS A 396 -3.08 34.80 -1.37
N GLN A 397 -3.83 34.38 -0.35
CA GLN A 397 -3.71 34.90 1.02
C GLN A 397 -2.72 34.08 1.86
N LYS A 398 -1.62 34.72 2.29
CA LYS A 398 -0.57 34.11 3.12
C LYS A 398 -1.11 33.45 4.40
N VAL A 399 -2.15 34.00 5.02
CA VAL A 399 -2.67 33.54 6.33
C VAL A 399 -3.24 32.13 6.25
N PHE A 400 -4.17 31.85 5.34
CA PHE A 400 -4.75 30.52 5.17
C PHE A 400 -3.71 29.47 4.73
N LYS A 401 -2.68 29.90 3.99
CA LYS A 401 -1.59 29.01 3.55
C LYS A 401 -0.75 28.58 4.73
N ASN A 402 -0.48 29.52 5.63
CA ASN A 402 0.22 29.25 6.87
C ASN A 402 -0.61 28.36 7.80
N ILE A 403 -1.94 28.58 7.89
CA ILE A 403 -2.83 27.71 8.67
C ILE A 403 -2.80 26.29 8.12
N PHE A 404 -2.98 26.08 6.81
CA PHE A 404 -2.92 24.73 6.24
C PHE A 404 -1.55 24.07 6.46
N LEU A 405 -0.46 24.80 6.22
CA LEU A 405 0.88 24.24 6.37
C LEU A 405 1.17 23.87 7.83
N THR A 406 0.79 24.72 8.79
CA THR A 406 0.93 24.43 10.22
C THR A 406 0.10 23.22 10.62
N LEU A 407 -1.12 23.09 10.08
CA LEU A 407 -1.99 21.95 10.35
C LEU A 407 -1.44 20.65 9.75
N LEU A 408 -0.98 20.69 8.49
CA LEU A 408 -0.31 19.57 7.81
C LEU A 408 0.96 19.14 8.57
N LEU A 409 1.80 20.09 8.97
CA LEU A 409 3.01 19.80 9.74
C LEU A 409 2.66 19.23 11.11
N SER A 410 1.64 19.76 11.80
CA SER A 410 1.21 19.20 13.08
C SER A 410 0.64 17.79 12.93
N PHE A 411 -0.09 17.52 11.84
CA PHE A 411 -0.62 16.21 11.52
C PHE A 411 0.50 15.20 11.24
N ILE A 412 1.45 15.57 10.37
CA ILE A 412 2.64 14.76 10.06
C ILE A 412 3.47 14.50 11.33
N ALA A 413 3.78 15.55 12.10
CA ALA A 413 4.56 15.43 13.33
C ALA A 413 3.85 14.57 14.38
N SER A 414 2.54 14.72 14.51
CA SER A 414 1.72 13.94 15.42
C SER A 414 1.71 12.45 15.04
N LEU A 415 1.52 12.13 13.76
CA LEU A 415 1.58 10.75 13.27
C LEU A 415 2.97 10.15 13.43
N ALA A 416 4.00 10.92 13.08
CA ALA A 416 5.39 10.52 13.23
C ALA A 416 5.73 10.23 14.69
N TYR A 417 5.36 11.12 15.60
CA TYR A 417 5.56 10.93 17.04
C TYR A 417 4.88 9.65 17.54
N ILE A 418 3.62 9.41 17.16
CA ILE A 418 2.90 8.19 17.56
C ILE A 418 3.61 6.95 17.05
N ASN A 419 4.02 6.92 15.78
CA ASN A 419 4.68 5.76 15.22
C ASN A 419 6.05 5.51 15.87
N VAL A 420 6.85 6.56 16.06
CA VAL A 420 8.16 6.44 16.71
C VAL A 420 8.00 6.00 18.17
N TYR A 421 7.10 6.64 18.92
CA TYR A 421 6.84 6.29 20.30
C TYR A 421 6.28 4.87 20.43
N ALA A 422 5.26 4.51 19.65
CA ALA A 422 4.62 3.20 19.74
C ALA A 422 5.52 2.05 19.27
N ASN A 423 6.36 2.26 18.25
CA ASN A 423 7.31 1.23 17.81
C ASN A 423 8.47 1.04 18.80
N ASN A 424 8.92 2.08 19.50
CA ASN A 424 10.08 2.03 20.41
C ASN A 424 9.68 1.94 21.91
N SER A 425 8.40 1.71 22.23
CA SER A 425 7.90 1.54 23.61
C SER A 425 7.24 0.18 23.82
N ASP A 426 6.90 -0.14 25.06
CA ASP A 426 6.23 -1.38 25.45
C ASP A 426 4.75 -1.48 25.05
N ILE A 427 4.25 -0.47 24.34
CA ILE A 427 2.85 -0.34 23.96
C ILE A 427 2.56 -1.02 22.61
N SER A 428 3.59 -1.34 21.83
CA SER A 428 3.42 -2.13 20.60
C SER A 428 2.72 -3.47 20.92
N PRO A 429 1.85 -3.99 20.04
CA PRO A 429 1.22 -5.28 20.27
C PRO A 429 2.27 -6.37 20.54
N PRO A 430 2.09 -7.23 21.57
CA PRO A 430 3.12 -8.19 22.00
C PRO A 430 3.53 -9.19 20.91
N TRP A 431 2.64 -9.46 19.95
CA TRP A 431 2.84 -10.28 18.76
C TRP A 431 3.60 -9.56 17.62
N GLN A 432 4.37 -8.54 17.96
CA GLN A 432 5.24 -7.79 17.04
C GLN A 432 6.62 -7.46 17.60
N LYS A 433 6.89 -7.81 18.86
CA LYS A 433 8.20 -7.60 19.46
C LYS A 433 9.10 -8.79 19.19
N ALA A 434 10.36 -8.52 18.91
CA ALA A 434 11.37 -9.56 18.94
C ALA A 434 11.58 -10.03 20.37
N CYS A 435 11.49 -11.33 20.59
CA CYS A 435 12.11 -11.95 21.75
C CYS A 435 13.48 -12.43 21.30
N SER A 436 14.52 -12.13 22.07
CA SER A 436 15.76 -12.91 21.98
C SER A 436 15.39 -14.38 22.15
N LEU A 437 15.95 -15.26 21.32
CA LEU A 437 15.87 -16.68 21.63
C LEU A 437 16.44 -16.88 23.05
N PRO A 438 15.84 -17.72 23.88
CA PRO A 438 16.46 -18.00 25.16
C PRO A 438 17.86 -18.60 24.94
N ARG A 439 18.81 -18.32 25.85
CA ARG A 439 20.22 -18.76 25.74
C ARG A 439 20.38 -20.24 25.38
N TYR A 440 19.49 -21.10 25.86
CA TYR A 440 19.47 -22.55 25.63
C TYR A 440 19.10 -22.99 24.18
N TYR A 441 18.78 -22.06 23.27
CA TYR A 441 18.65 -22.34 21.84
C TYR A 441 19.88 -21.90 21.02
N TYR A 442 20.86 -21.25 21.66
CA TYR A 442 22.13 -20.86 21.03
C TYR A 442 23.27 -21.86 21.31
N ASP A 443 23.07 -22.78 22.26
CA ASP A 443 23.86 -24.00 22.49
C ASP A 443 23.25 -25.16 21.68
#